data_AF-A0AAJ1TVF9-F1
#
_entry.id   AF-A0AAJ1TVF9-F1
#
_cell.length_a   1.000
_cell.length_b   1.000
_cell.length_c   1.000
_cell.angle_alpha   90.00
_cell.angle_beta   90.00
_cell.angle_gamma   90.00
#
_symmetry.space_group_name_H-M   'P 1'
#
loop_
_entity.id
_entity.type
_entity.pdbx_description
1 polymer ?
#
loop_
_entity_poly.entity_id
_entity_poly.type
_entity_poly.pdbx_seq_one_letter_code
_entity_poly.pdbx_strand_id
1 'polypeptide(L)' 'MQTACAIKGNISRKGDKIYHLPGTRDYERTAIDNGSGERMFCSEDEAKGAGWRAPRG' A
#
# COMPACT_ATOMS: atom_id res chain seq x y z
N MET A 1 -16.96 -9.82 8.11
CA MET A 1 -16.66 -9.81 6.65
C MET A 1 -16.57 -8.34 6.26
N GLN A 2 -15.42 -7.71 6.05
CA GLN A 2 -14.32 -8.10 5.17
C GLN A 2 -12.99 -7.57 5.75
N THR A 3 -12.09 -8.46 6.17
CA THR A 3 -10.66 -8.14 6.28
C THR A 3 -10.01 -8.56 4.98
N ALA A 4 -10.55 -8.06 3.87
CA ALA A 4 -9.96 -8.31 2.56
C ALA A 4 -8.64 -7.55 2.53
N CYS A 5 -7.56 -8.25 2.19
CA CYS A 5 -6.23 -7.66 2.10
C CYS A 5 -6.17 -6.66 0.96
N ALA A 6 -6.65 -5.47 1.25
CA ALA A 6 -6.94 -4.45 0.27
C ALA A 6 -6.10 -3.22 0.53
N ILE A 7 -5.01 -3.32 1.32
CA ILE A 7 -4.06 -2.23 1.45
C ILE A 7 -3.05 -2.36 0.31
N LYS A 8 -2.89 -1.33 -0.51
CA LYS A 8 -1.98 -1.29 -1.65
C LYS A 8 -0.67 -0.58 -1.29
N GLY A 9 0.41 -1.31 -1.12
CA GLY A 9 1.76 -0.77 -0.91
C GLY A 9 2.48 -0.46 -2.21
N ASN A 10 2.53 0.82 -2.61
CA ASN A 10 3.33 1.30 -3.75
C ASN A 10 4.70 1.88 -3.33
N ILE A 11 5.72 1.68 -4.15
CA ILE A 11 7.06 2.21 -3.93
C ILE A 11 7.25 3.37 -4.90
N SER A 12 7.37 4.58 -4.37
CA SER A 12 7.67 5.75 -5.19
C SER A 12 9.03 5.59 -5.87
N ARG A 13 9.24 6.26 -7.01
CA ARG A 13 10.55 6.28 -7.70
C ARG A 13 11.74 6.72 -6.82
N LYS A 14 11.47 7.35 -5.69
CA LYS A 14 12.46 7.74 -4.68
C LYS A 14 12.80 6.64 -3.66
N GLY A 15 12.14 5.48 -3.72
CA GLY A 15 12.24 4.39 -2.76
C GLY A 15 11.31 4.51 -1.56
N ASP A 16 10.44 5.53 -1.50
CA ASP A 16 9.45 5.67 -0.44
C ASP A 16 8.37 4.58 -0.55
N LYS A 17 8.24 3.77 0.50
CA LYS A 17 7.24 2.71 0.64
C LYS A 17 5.95 3.28 1.22
N ILE A 18 4.91 3.44 0.42
CA ILE A 18 3.65 4.08 0.82
C ILE A 18 2.50 3.08 0.68
N TYR A 19 1.61 3.00 1.67
CA TYR A 19 0.47 2.08 1.62
C TYR A 19 -0.87 2.82 1.51
N HIS A 20 -1.74 2.41 0.60
CA HIS A 20 -3.04 3.00 0.33
C HIS A 20 -4.17 2.09 0.80
N LEU A 21 -5.13 2.66 1.55
CA LEU A 21 -6.30 1.93 2.03
C LEU A 21 -7.41 1.85 0.96
N PRO A 22 -8.22 0.77 0.98
CA PRO A 22 -9.36 0.64 0.09
C PRO A 22 -10.42 1.71 0.43
N GLY A 23 -11.02 2.31 -0.61
CA GLY A 23 -12.00 3.39 -0.45
C GLY A 23 -11.42 4.81 -0.58
N THR A 24 -10.10 4.94 -0.79
CA THR A 24 -9.50 6.22 -1.19
C THR A 24 -9.61 6.41 -2.70
N ARG A 25 -9.78 7.66 -3.17
CA ARG A 25 -9.89 8.00 -4.60
C ARG A 25 -8.71 7.48 -5.44
N ASP A 26 -7.53 7.51 -4.85
CA ASP A 26 -6.30 7.08 -5.50
C ASP A 26 -6.11 5.56 -5.44
N TYR A 27 -6.89 4.84 -4.63
CA TYR A 27 -6.79 3.39 -4.51
C TYR A 27 -6.95 2.67 -5.85
N GLU A 28 -7.94 3.07 -6.65
CA GLU A 28 -8.18 2.48 -7.97
C GLU A 28 -7.09 2.84 -8.99
N ARG A 29 -6.46 4.01 -8.82
CA ARG A 29 -5.37 4.49 -9.68
C ARG A 29 -4.02 3.88 -9.30
N THR A 30 -3.83 3.52 -8.04
CA THR A 30 -2.62 2.85 -7.56
C THR A 30 -2.60 1.42 -8.11
N ALA A 31 -1.74 1.20 -9.10
CA ALA A 31 -1.33 -0.13 -9.53
C ALA A 31 -0.19 -0.63 -8.63
N ILE A 32 -0.14 -1.94 -8.42
CA ILE A 32 0.92 -2.60 -7.65
C ILE A 32 1.77 -3.40 -8.62
N ASP A 33 2.99 -2.92 -8.87
CA ASP A 33 4.04 -3.56 -9.62
C ASP A 33 4.92 -4.41 -8.71
N ASN A 34 4.63 -5.72 -8.68
CA ASN A 34 5.47 -6.71 -7.99
C ASN A 34 6.93 -6.69 -8.50
N GLY A 35 7.16 -6.28 -9.75
CA GLY A 35 8.50 -6.14 -10.32
C GLY A 35 9.34 -5.03 -9.68
N SER A 36 8.69 -3.98 -9.15
CA SER A 36 9.36 -2.91 -8.39
C SER A 36 9.43 -3.19 -6.89
N GLY A 37 8.89 -4.32 -6.43
CA GLY A 37 8.79 -4.68 -5.01
C GLY A 37 7.53 -4.15 -4.31
N GLU A 38 6.59 -3.59 -5.07
CA GLU A 38 5.28 -3.15 -4.59
C GLU A 38 4.44 -4.36 -4.18
N ARG A 39 3.63 -4.25 -3.12
CA ARG A 39 2.85 -5.37 -2.59
C ARG A 39 1.59 -4.93 -1.88
N MET A 40 0.62 -5.83 -1.76
CA MET A 40 -0.60 -5.58 -0.98
C MET A 40 -0.48 -6.15 0.44
N PHE A 41 -1.11 -5.49 1.40
CA PHE A 41 -1.13 -5.88 2.82
C PHE A 41 -2.55 -6.14 3.29
N CYS A 42 -2.65 -6.98 4.32
CA CYS A 42 -3.91 -7.24 5.00
C CYS A 42 -4.22 -6.22 6.08
N SER A 43 -3.19 -5.64 6.69
CA SER A 43 -3.30 -4.71 7.81
C SER A 43 -2.25 -3.62 7.76
N GLU A 44 -2.58 -2.45 8.30
CA GLU A 44 -1.62 -1.33 8.42
C GLU A 44 -0.44 -1.70 9.30
N ASP A 45 -0.66 -2.54 10.31
CA ASP A 45 0.39 -3.04 11.19
C ASP A 45 1.43 -3.87 10.42
N GLU A 46 0.96 -4.74 9.52
CA GLU A 46 1.82 -5.54 8.64
C GLU A 46 2.60 -4.65 7.66
N ALA A 47 1.94 -3.63 7.10
CA ALA A 47 2.59 -2.64 6.25
C ALA A 47 3.68 -1.89 7.03
N LYS A 48 3.36 -1.35 8.22
CA LYS A 48 4.31 -0.65 9.09
C LYS A 48 5.47 -1.55 9.52
N GLY A 49 5.19 -2.80 9.88
CA GLY A 49 6.20 -3.81 10.22
C GLY A 49 7.14 -4.13 9.05
N ALA A 50 6.62 -4.11 7.82
CA ALA A 50 7.44 -4.24 6.60
C ALA A 50 8.18 -2.93 6.20
N GLY A 51 8.05 -1.86 7.00
CA GLY A 51 8.69 -0.57 6.77
C GLY A 51 7.95 0.36 5.81
N TRP A 52 6.63 0.17 5.66
CA TRP A 52 5.76 1.01 4.84
C TRP A 52 5.11 2.09 5.69
N ARG A 53 4.91 3.26 5.10
CA ARG A 53 4.27 4.39 5.78
C ARG A 53 2.94 4.75 5.14
N ALA A 54 2.03 5.35 5.91
CA ALA A 54 0.80 5.88 5.37
C ALA A 54 1.11 7.07 4.42
N PRO A 55 0.30 7.30 3.37
CA PRO A 55 0.32 8.55 2.63
C PRO A 55 0.07 9.68 3.62
N ARG A 56 1.01 10.63 3.67
CA ARG A 56 0.75 11.88 4.36
C ARG A 56 -0.19 12.68 3.46
N GLY A 57 -1.42 12.89 3.94
CA GLY A 57 -2.36 13.85 3.36
C GLY A 57 -1.81 15.26 3.45
#